data_AF-A0A497P936-F1
#
_entry.id   AF-A0A497P936-F1
#
_cell.length_a   1.000
_cell.length_b   1.000
_cell.length_c   1.000
_cell.angle_alpha   90.00
_cell.angle_beta   90.00
_cell.angle_gamma   90.00
#
_symmetry.space_group_name_H-M   'P 1'
#
loop_
_entity.id
_entity.type
_entity.pdbx_description
1 polymer ?
#
loop_
_entity_poly.entity_id
_entity_poly.type
_entity_poly.pdbx_seq_one_letter_code
_entity_poly.pdbx_strand_id
1 'polypeptide(L)'
;MNNAKDEEMRVSISTGALLELLLKTVLICVFYLLPVAALYLAQDSLISMFGPPSPTSEPYLAIVGLLVIWYLPGSILLLPRLGRRIENYVRPRYSLGEHNR
;
A
#
# COMPACT_ATOMS: atom_id res chain seq x y z
N MET A 1 -5.99 28.87 -29.82
CA MET A 1 -4.66 28.73 -29.17
C MET A 1 -4.73 28.41 -27.67
N ASN A 2 -5.94 28.27 -27.08
CA ASN A 2 -6.10 27.98 -25.64
C ASN A 2 -6.08 26.47 -25.31
N ASN A 3 -6.50 25.61 -26.25
CA ASN A 3 -6.60 24.16 -26.02
C ASN A 3 -5.26 23.48 -25.66
N ALA A 4 -4.15 23.88 -26.29
CA ALA A 4 -2.86 23.23 -26.06
C ALA A 4 -2.29 23.51 -24.65
N LYS A 5 -2.52 24.73 -24.12
CA LYS A 5 -2.13 25.10 -22.75
C LYS A 5 -2.99 24.39 -21.70
N ASP A 6 -4.28 24.24 -21.98
CA ASP A 6 -5.21 23.54 -21.09
C ASP A 6 -4.94 22.02 -21.08
N GLU A 7 -4.51 21.45 -22.21
CA GLU A 7 -4.05 20.05 -22.29
C GLU A 7 -2.73 19.82 -21.55
N GLU A 8 -1.70 20.65 -21.74
CA GLU A 8 -0.44 20.54 -20.98
C GLU A 8 -0.66 20.67 -19.48
N MET A 9 -1.55 21.60 -19.06
CA MET A 9 -1.87 21.79 -17.64
C MET A 9 -2.60 20.56 -17.05
N ARG A 10 -3.52 19.94 -17.79
CA ARG A 10 -4.20 18.69 -17.38
C ARG A 10 -3.24 17.51 -17.31
N VAL A 11 -2.32 17.37 -18.27
CA VAL A 11 -1.33 16.29 -18.27
C VAL A 11 -0.36 16.43 -17.10
N SER A 12 0.11 17.65 -16.82
CA SER A 12 0.97 17.95 -15.66
C SER A 12 0.31 17.62 -14.32
N ILE A 13 -0.97 18.00 -14.14
CA ILE A 13 -1.77 17.67 -12.96
C ILE A 13 -2.00 16.15 -12.85
N SER A 14 -2.22 15.47 -13.97
CA SER A 14 -2.39 14.01 -14.03
C SER A 14 -1.12 13.26 -13.62
N THR A 15 0.06 13.71 -14.07
CA THR A 15 1.35 13.12 -13.70
C THR A 15 1.70 13.34 -12.23
N GLY A 16 1.41 14.53 -11.69
CA GLY A 16 1.65 14.82 -10.27
C GLY A 16 0.80 13.96 -9.33
N ALA A 17 -0.48 13.78 -9.66
CA ALA A 17 -1.39 12.91 -8.89
C ALA A 17 -0.98 11.43 -8.96
N LEU A 18 -0.54 10.96 -10.13
CA LEU A 18 -0.03 9.59 -10.30
C LEU A 18 1.25 9.37 -9.47
N LEU A 19 2.17 10.33 -9.48
CA LEU A 19 3.40 10.25 -8.68
C LEU A 19 3.09 10.20 -7.17
N GLU A 20 2.14 11.02 -6.69
CA GLU A 20 1.71 11.01 -5.29
C GLU A 20 1.07 9.67 -4.91
N LEU A 21 0.24 9.10 -5.79
CA LEU A 21 -0.35 7.78 -5.58
C LEU A 21 0.73 6.69 -5.53
N LEU A 22 1.68 6.74 -6.46
CA LEU A 22 2.75 5.76 -6.59
C LEU A 22 3.69 5.81 -5.38
N LEU A 23 4.06 7.01 -4.92
CA LEU A 23 4.84 7.19 -3.70
C LEU A 23 4.13 6.63 -2.47
N LYS A 24 2.83 6.88 -2.32
CA LYS A 24 2.02 6.32 -1.23
C LYS A 24 1.98 4.80 -1.28
N THR A 25 1.80 4.22 -2.46
CA THR A 25 1.81 2.76 -2.64
C THR A 25 3.17 2.17 -2.28
N VAL A 26 4.27 2.78 -2.74
CA VAL A 26 5.63 2.34 -2.39
C VAL A 26 5.87 2.42 -0.88
N LEU A 27 5.47 3.53 -0.24
CA LEU A 27 5.62 3.70 1.21
C LEU A 27 4.86 2.61 1.99
N ILE A 28 3.66 2.27 1.53
CA ILE A 28 2.85 1.19 2.09
C ILE A 28 3.55 -0.16 1.88
N CYS A 29 4.00 -0.47 0.66
CA CYS A 29 4.76 -1.69 0.40
C CYS A 29 5.99 -1.80 1.29
N VAL A 30 6.77 -0.73 1.44
CA VAL A 30 7.94 -0.71 2.32
C VAL A 30 7.53 -0.95 3.78
N PHE A 31 6.50 -0.26 4.28
CA PHE A 31 6.01 -0.45 5.65
C PHE A 31 5.55 -1.88 5.91
N TYR A 32 4.95 -2.53 4.90
CA TYR A 32 4.47 -3.90 5.01
C TYR A 32 5.59 -4.94 4.87
N LEU A 33 6.56 -4.71 3.99
CA LEU A 33 7.64 -5.66 3.68
C LEU A 33 8.80 -5.58 4.67
N LEU A 34 9.07 -4.42 5.27
CA LEU A 34 10.20 -4.21 6.17
C LEU A 34 10.23 -5.20 7.36
N PRO A 35 9.12 -5.46 8.09
CA PRO A 35 9.14 -6.40 9.19
C PRO A 35 9.38 -7.84 8.74
N VAL A 36 8.82 -8.24 7.59
CA VAL A 36 9.03 -9.58 7.00
C VAL A 36 10.49 -9.74 6.58
N ALA A 37 11.05 -8.73 5.92
CA ALA A 37 12.44 -8.75 5.48
C ALA A 37 13.39 -8.83 6.68
N ALA A 38 13.13 -8.07 7.75
CA ALA A 38 13.92 -8.12 8.98
C ALA A 38 13.87 -9.51 9.62
N LEU A 39 12.69 -10.14 9.68
CA LEU A 39 12.52 -11.51 10.18
C LEU A 39 13.24 -12.54 9.34
N TYR A 40 13.15 -12.42 8.02
CA TYR A 40 13.85 -13.31 7.09
C TYR A 40 15.37 -13.22 7.26
N LEU A 41 15.90 -12.00 7.37
CA LEU A 41 17.34 -11.79 7.59
C LEU A 41 17.80 -12.27 8.97
N ALA A 42 16.94 -12.22 9.98
CA ALA A 42 17.26 -12.67 11.34
C ALA A 42 16.92 -14.14 11.59
N GLN A 43 16.36 -14.87 10.61
CA GLN A 43 15.76 -16.19 10.83
C GLN A 43 16.76 -17.20 11.40
N ASP A 44 17.99 -17.23 10.91
CA ASP A 44 19.00 -18.21 11.34
C ASP A 44 19.42 -17.95 12.79
N SER A 45 19.59 -16.67 13.14
CA SER A 45 19.88 -16.23 14.51
C SER A 45 18.72 -16.56 15.46
N LEU A 46 17.48 -16.37 15.01
CA LEU A 46 16.29 -16.70 15.80
C LEU A 46 16.15 -18.22 15.99
N ILE A 47 16.41 -19.01 14.96
CA ILE A 47 16.39 -20.47 15.03
C ILE A 47 17.48 -20.98 15.97
N SER A 48 18.68 -20.40 15.91
CA SER A 48 19.77 -20.75 16.82
C SER A 48 19.46 -20.42 18.28
N MET A 49 18.68 -19.36 18.54
CA MET A 49 18.41 -18.88 19.91
C MET A 49 17.16 -19.52 20.52
N PHE A 50 16.11 -19.73 19.72
CA PHE A 50 14.80 -20.18 20.17
C PHE A 50 14.44 -21.60 19.69
N GLY A 51 15.32 -22.22 18.91
CA GLY A 51 15.07 -23.50 18.26
C GLY A 51 14.22 -23.36 16.99
N PRO A 52 13.90 -24.49 16.35
CA PRO A 52 13.10 -24.49 15.14
C PRO A 52 11.72 -23.85 15.38
N PRO A 53 11.19 -23.10 14.39
CA PRO A 53 9.90 -22.46 14.52
C PRO A 53 8.81 -23.53 14.72
N SER A 54 8.03 -23.37 15.79
CA SER A 54 6.88 -24.22 16.06
C SER A 54 5.66 -23.33 16.25
N PRO A 55 4.50 -23.67 15.65
CA PRO A 55 3.27 -22.89 15.82
C PRO A 55 2.77 -22.84 17.27
N THR A 56 3.31 -23.68 18.15
CA THR A 56 2.97 -23.74 19.57
C THR A 56 4.03 -23.14 20.48
N SER A 57 5.19 -22.72 19.97
CA SER A 57 6.23 -22.14 20.81
C SER A 57 5.91 -20.68 21.14
N GLU A 58 6.09 -20.32 22.41
CA GLU A 58 5.91 -18.95 22.91
C GLU A 58 6.66 -17.87 22.08
N PRO A 59 7.96 -18.04 21.72
CA PRO A 59 8.67 -17.04 20.92
C PRO A 59 8.07 -16.88 19.52
N TYR A 60 7.62 -17.97 18.89
CA TYR A 60 6.98 -17.91 17.59
C TYR A 60 5.63 -17.17 17.66
N LEU A 61 4.81 -17.50 18.65
CA LEU A 61 3.52 -16.82 18.87
C LEU A 61 3.71 -15.33 19.19
N ALA A 62 4.74 -14.96 19.95
CA ALA A 62 5.06 -13.56 20.23
C ALA A 62 5.46 -12.79 18.96
N ILE A 63 6.31 -13.37 18.12
CA ILE A 63 6.73 -12.77 16.84
C ILE A 63 5.52 -12.61 15.89
N VAL A 64 4.72 -13.66 15.73
CA VAL A 64 3.51 -13.61 14.90
C VAL A 64 2.50 -12.61 15.45
N GLY A 65 2.30 -12.58 16.78
CA GLY A 65 1.43 -11.60 17.43
C GLY A 65 1.87 -10.16 17.19
N LEU A 66 3.18 -9.88 17.29
CA LEU A 66 3.74 -8.57 16.95
C LEU A 66 3.52 -8.20 15.50
N LEU A 67 3.68 -9.13 14.56
CA LEU A 67 3.37 -8.89 13.14
C LEU A 67 1.89 -8.57 12.93
N VAL A 68 0.99 -9.31 13.58
CA VAL A 68 -0.46 -9.07 13.49
C VAL A 68 -0.78 -7.66 14.00
N ILE A 69 -0.24 -7.28 15.17
CA ILE A 69 -0.41 -5.93 15.75
C ILE A 69 0.19 -4.85 14.84
N TRP A 70 1.30 -5.13 14.15
CA TRP A 70 1.90 -4.20 13.21
C TRP A 70 1.05 -3.99 11.95
N TYR A 71 0.44 -5.06 11.44
CA TYR A 71 -0.34 -5.02 10.19
C TYR A 71 -1.79 -4.59 10.37
N LEU A 72 -2.41 -4.80 11.54
CA LEU A 72 -3.81 -4.48 11.81
C LEU A 72 -4.15 -2.98 11.68
N PRO A 73 -3.37 -2.05 12.27
CA PRO A 73 -3.65 -0.62 12.17
C PRO A 73 -3.49 -0.14 10.72
N GLY A 74 -2.46 -0.66 10.03
CA GLY A 74 -2.23 -0.37 8.62
C GLY A 74 -3.41 -0.81 7.77
N SER A 75 -3.93 -2.03 7.98
CA SER A 75 -4.95 -2.59 7.11
C SER A 75 -6.30 -1.91 7.30
N ILE A 76 -6.66 -1.60 8.54
CA ILE A 76 -7.93 -0.93 8.88
C ILE A 76 -7.93 0.54 8.44
N LEU A 77 -6.80 1.25 8.54
CA LEU A 77 -6.75 2.69 8.27
C LEU A 77 -6.33 3.07 6.84
N LEU A 78 -5.53 2.24 6.17
CA LEU A 78 -4.98 2.55 4.84
C LEU A 78 -5.84 1.98 3.71
N LEU A 79 -6.40 0.76 3.82
CA LEU A 79 -7.22 0.18 2.73
C LEU A 79 -8.47 1.03 2.40
N PRO A 80 -9.27 1.51 3.37
CA PRO A 80 -10.48 2.29 3.07
C PRO A 80 -10.17 3.68 2.48
N ARG A 81 -8.97 4.20 2.75
CA ARG A 81 -8.52 5.49 2.23
C ARG A 81 -7.97 5.38 0.81
N LEU A 82 -7.26 4.29 0.51
CA LEU A 82 -6.80 3.99 -0.85
C LEU A 82 -7.98 3.67 -1.78
N GLY A 83 -8.92 2.82 -1.35
CA GLY A 83 -10.09 2.45 -2.14
C GLY A 83 -10.92 3.67 -2.57
N ARG A 84 -11.20 4.59 -1.63
CA ARG A 84 -11.91 5.84 -1.92
C ARG A 84 -11.15 6.79 -2.85
N ARG A 85 -9.82 6.87 -2.75
CA ARG A 85 -9.03 7.70 -3.67
C ARG A 85 -9.02 7.12 -5.09
N ILE A 86 -8.82 5.81 -5.24
CA ILE A 86 -8.83 5.15 -6.55
C ILE A 86 -10.19 5.31 -7.22
N GLU A 87 -11.28 5.13 -6.49
CA GLU A 87 -12.64 5.34 -7.01
C GLU A 87 -12.81 6.75 -7.57
N ASN A 88 -12.37 7.78 -6.84
CA ASN A 88 -12.45 9.17 -7.28
C ASN A 88 -11.59 9.48 -8.53
N TYR A 89 -10.49 8.77 -8.74
CA TYR A 89 -9.66 8.91 -9.96
C TYR A 89 -10.21 8.15 -11.17
N VAL A 90 -10.92 7.04 -10.96
CA VAL A 90 -11.45 6.19 -12.05
C VAL A 90 -12.84 6.66 -12.53
N ARG A 91 -13.67 7.22 -11.64
CA ARG A 91 -15.05 7.63 -11.97
C ARG A 91 -15.27 8.84 -12.89
N PRO A 92 -14.30 9.69 -13.29
CA PRO A 92 -14.62 10.77 -14.23
C PRO A 92 -14.83 10.33 -15.69
N ARG A 93 -14.46 9.10 -16.07
CA ARG A 93 -14.47 8.66 -17.49
C ARG A 93 -15.74 7.95 -17.97
N TYR A 94 -16.69 7.62 -17.09
CA TYR A 94 -17.89 6.88 -17.50
C TYR A 94 -19.17 7.73 -17.60
N SER A 95 -19.15 9.01 -17.20
CA SER A 95 -20.34 9.87 -17.19
C SER A 95 -20.47 10.80 -18.42
N LEU A 96 -19.50 10.81 -19.35
CA LEU A 96 -19.58 11.61 -20.58
C LEU A 96 -20.17 10.85 -21.78
N GLY A 97 -20.58 9.59 -21.59
CA GLY A 97 -21.14 8.75 -22.66
C GLY A 97 -22.67 8.65 -22.71
N GLU A 98 -23.38 9.21 -21.72
CA GLU A 98 -24.82 8.94 -21.53
C GLU A 98 -25.72 10.18 -21.72
N HIS A 99 -25.24 11.18 -22.47
CA HIS A 99 -26.04 12.36 -22.81
C HIS A 99 -26.14 12.61 -24.32
N ASN A 100 -26.15 11.52 -25.10
CA ASN A 100 -26.39 11.60 -26.55
C ASN A 100 -27.16 10.38 -27.08
N ARG A 101 -28.26 10.04 -26.41
CA ARG A 101 -29.36 9.26 -26.99
C ARG A 101 -30.68 9.88 -26.62
#